data_AF-A0A952P1B7-F1
#
_entry.id   AF-A0A952P1B7-F1
#
_cell.length_a   1.000
_cell.length_b   1.000
_cell.length_c   1.000
_cell.angle_alpha   90.00
_cell.angle_beta   90.00
_cell.angle_gamma   90.00
#
_symmetry.space_group_name_H-M   'P 1'
#
loop_
_entity.id
_entity.type
_entity.pdbx_description
1 polymer ?
#
loop_
_entity_poly.entity_id
_entity_poly.type
_entity_poly.pdbx_seq_one_letter_code
_entity_poly.pdbx_strand_id
1 'polypeptide(L)'
;MGQNIPLIAAFCVFVGLVMGYALNAARNRRRFDEDEKSFNEVQVRAMGLQADHQGMQVRLAEFAEQVAQLQSDKEKLTESNAQLQAQVGMLEAQRLELKEQVGRLDTESNSKNSRLREVELELERLKLHDSSRAETESTLRALEIEHRANLEKLQSESSQRQLLDSRLSDNYQALQQTKQEYDRRLMEKETDLKQKEQSIKDLHTRVSGLEADNRRLNEEQMKAVATLTLAHDELNREKAEIRANEERRRQEAFEKRKANWINHENSMIEVLKNLCKRLEIVYHDKKTFPLLRKPDFAIEVAGQYVVLDAKAPADPERPENFYDYLKRQAEGLEKYLKQEGVRRDGFLVVPTDSLPYLQERFFYEIGASKVYVVTPESLEPALRLLLKIEEYDILQALGPEAQDDIATYIGQASRMIKRRVQIDHYMSDKFIELLKSGEALPEEIAEKAKSKEKNFHFNPPKLDRGKPLTREELEKKQSQVGFQVDGMEINQKLAADVLEKIPLNRDEAPAPQIAATEEKADEAEDSADEDAS
;
A
#
# COMPACT_ATOMS: atom_id res chain seq x y z
N MET A 1 18.05 58.23 3.96
CA MET A 1 18.45 57.17 4.92
C MET A 1 18.24 57.72 6.33
N GLY A 2 18.01 56.91 7.37
CA GLY A 2 17.65 57.44 8.70
C GLY A 2 18.09 56.58 9.89
N GLN A 3 17.66 57.00 11.10
CA GLN A 3 17.67 56.35 12.44
C GLN A 3 18.75 56.70 13.53
N ASN A 4 18.26 57.17 14.72
CA ASN A 4 18.67 56.90 16.16
C ASN A 4 19.57 57.88 17.04
N ILE A 5 19.55 57.78 18.43
CA ILE A 5 19.56 58.89 19.52
C ILE A 5 20.25 58.59 21.00
N PRO A 6 20.56 59.56 22.01
CA PRO A 6 21.33 59.58 23.42
C PRO A 6 20.68 60.13 24.93
N LEU A 7 21.25 60.61 26.23
CA LEU A 7 20.73 60.64 27.87
C LEU A 7 20.94 61.74 29.43
N ILE A 8 20.04 62.52 30.58
CA ILE A 8 19.85 63.21 32.37
C ILE A 8 19.08 64.64 33.58
N ALA A 9 18.63 64.92 35.15
CA ALA A 9 18.35 66.04 36.71
C ALA A 9 17.21 67.16 37.93
N ALA A 10 17.09 67.74 39.48
CA ALA A 10 16.16 68.90 40.69
C ALA A 10 15.94 69.51 42.62
N PHE A 11 15.22 70.63 43.59
CA PHE A 11 15.01 71.33 45.38
C PHE A 11 13.90 72.51 46.59
N CYS A 12 13.76 73.07 48.14
CA CYS A 12 12.79 74.18 49.38
C CYS A 12 12.79 74.88 51.27
N VAL A 13 12.17 75.71 52.56
CA VAL A 13 11.09 76.82 53.70
C VAL A 13 10.99 77.60 55.55
N PHE A 14 10.09 78.55 56.55
CA PHE A 14 9.94 79.41 58.27
C PHE A 14 8.71 80.32 59.59
N VAL A 15 8.67 81.11 61.04
CA VAL A 15 7.59 81.88 62.44
C VAL A 15 7.63 83.11 64.02
N GLY A 16 6.98 83.89 65.33
CA GLY A 16 5.82 84.53 66.71
C GLY A 16 5.71 85.70 68.34
N LEU A 17 4.71 86.29 69.50
CA LEU A 17 4.54 87.43 71.05
C LEU A 17 3.30 87.93 72.54
N VAL A 18 2.79 88.82 73.84
CA VAL A 18 2.65 90.12 75.25
C VAL A 18 1.68 90.54 76.95
N MET A 19 1.33 91.75 78.01
CA MET A 19 0.66 92.23 79.75
C MET A 19 -0.15 93.72 80.80
N GLY A 20 -0.73 94.45 82.17
CA GLY A 20 -1.21 94.88 83.96
C GLY A 20 -2.15 96.29 85.03
N TYR A 21 -2.68 97.03 86.40
CA TYR A 21 -3.05 97.52 88.21
C TYR A 21 -4.15 98.80 89.26
N ALA A 22 -4.68 99.55 90.64
CA ALA A 22 -5.00 100.08 92.44
C ALA A 22 -6.13 101.35 93.49
N LEU A 23 -6.65 102.10 94.86
CA LEU A 23 -6.97 102.65 96.66
C LEU A 23 -8.13 103.89 97.69
N ASN A 24 -8.67 104.64 99.05
CA ASN A 24 -8.99 105.16 100.85
C ASN A 24 -10.09 106.47 101.88
N ALA A 25 -10.63 107.20 103.25
CA ALA A 25 -11.08 107.63 105.04
C ALA A 25 -12.03 109.04 106.09
N ALA A 26 -12.62 109.74 107.46
CA ALA A 26 -13.20 110.09 109.24
C ALA A 26 -14.02 111.49 110.40
N ARG A 27 -14.66 111.79 111.88
CA ARG A 27 -15.37 113.12 113.05
C ARG A 27 -16.10 113.48 114.89
N ASN A 28 -16.71 114.65 115.84
CA ASN A 28 -17.38 115.10 117.57
C ASN A 28 -18.25 116.57 118.60
N ARG A 29 -18.87 117.27 119.96
CA ARG A 29 -19.54 117.59 121.71
C ARG A 29 -20.37 119.00 122.85
N ARG A 30 -21.04 119.26 124.32
CA ARG A 30 -21.78 120.56 125.50
C ARG A 30 -22.56 120.86 127.31
N ARG A 31 -23.16 122.02 128.28
CA ARG A 31 -23.92 122.43 129.97
C ARG A 31 -24.78 123.89 130.94
N PHE A 32 -25.41 124.23 132.38
CA PHE A 32 -26.14 125.53 133.47
C PHE A 32 -27.18 125.78 135.10
N ASP A 33 -27.51 126.88 136.22
CA ASP A 33 -28.33 127.14 137.87
C ASP A 33 -28.95 128.54 139.12
N GLU A 34 -29.89 128.83 140.42
CA GLU A 34 -30.57 130.14 141.63
C GLU A 34 -31.46 130.40 143.39
N ASP A 35 -32.11 131.55 144.34
CA ASP A 35 -32.81 131.96 146.06
C ASP A 35 -33.91 133.25 147.10
N GLU A 36 -34.38 133.63 148.62
CA GLU A 36 -35.41 134.80 149.70
C GLU A 36 -36.01 135.20 151.54
N LYS A 37 -37.00 136.18 152.41
CA LYS A 37 -37.48 136.79 154.13
C LYS A 37 -38.81 137.79 155.19
N SER A 38 -39.12 138.33 156.68
CA SER A 38 -40.40 139.18 157.80
C SER A 38 -40.69 140.06 159.54
N PHE A 39 -41.87 140.65 160.50
CA PHE A 39 -42.24 141.47 162.16
C PHE A 39 -43.65 142.38 163.23
N ASN A 40 -43.96 142.94 164.71
CA ASN A 40 -45.22 143.86 165.79
C ASN A 40 -45.60 144.55 167.60
N GLU A 41 -46.72 145.36 168.45
CA GLU A 41 -47.15 146.08 170.15
C GLU A 41 -48.57 146.98 171.21
N VAL A 42 -48.93 147.51 172.69
CA VAL A 42 -50.23 148.37 173.77
C VAL A 42 -50.59 149.13 175.55
N GLN A 43 -51.74 149.90 176.41
CA GLN A 43 -52.15 150.67 178.07
C GLN A 43 -53.59 151.47 179.18
N VAL A 44 -53.82 152.11 180.65
CA VAL A 44 -54.83 153.01 181.90
C VAL A 44 -56.12 152.74 183.07
N ARG A 45 -56.26 153.16 184.44
CA ARG A 45 -57.01 152.49 185.68
C ARG A 45 -58.43 152.63 186.46
N ALA A 46 -58.94 153.68 187.16
CA ALA A 46 -60.07 153.53 188.19
C ALA A 46 -61.51 153.79 187.68
N MET A 47 -61.76 154.98 187.10
CA MET A 47 -62.76 155.11 186.04
C MET A 47 -62.40 154.22 184.83
N GLY A 48 -61.13 153.81 184.73
CA GLY A 48 -60.70 152.61 184.01
C GLY A 48 -61.56 151.41 184.40
N LEU A 49 -61.44 150.83 185.60
CA LEU A 49 -62.10 149.58 186.01
C LEU A 49 -63.59 149.43 185.64
N GLN A 50 -64.39 150.51 185.63
CA GLN A 50 -65.78 150.44 185.16
C GLN A 50 -65.92 150.54 183.62
N ALA A 51 -65.12 151.40 182.96
CA ALA A 51 -64.98 151.41 181.50
C ALA A 51 -64.28 150.14 180.97
N ASP A 52 -63.38 149.55 181.73
CA ASP A 52 -62.74 148.27 181.52
C ASP A 52 -63.75 147.15 181.72
N HIS A 53 -64.68 147.22 182.69
CA HIS A 53 -65.70 146.19 182.82
C HIS A 53 -66.66 146.18 181.61
N GLN A 54 -67.16 147.35 181.18
CA GLN A 54 -67.97 147.42 179.95
C GLN A 54 -67.13 147.07 178.70
N GLY A 55 -65.90 147.59 178.59
CA GLY A 55 -64.97 147.29 177.51
C GLY A 55 -64.40 145.87 177.51
N MET A 56 -64.51 145.13 178.62
CA MET A 56 -64.18 143.71 178.74
C MET A 56 -65.39 142.85 178.38
N GLN A 57 -66.62 143.29 178.65
CA GLN A 57 -67.81 142.62 178.11
C GLN A 57 -67.91 142.77 176.59
N VAL A 58 -67.60 143.94 176.02
CA VAL A 58 -67.48 144.12 174.56
C VAL A 58 -66.39 143.19 174.01
N ARG A 59 -65.18 143.21 174.59
CA ARG A 59 -64.08 142.33 174.15
C ARG A 59 -64.34 140.83 174.37
N LEU A 60 -65.20 140.45 175.31
CA LEU A 60 -65.66 139.06 175.48
C LEU A 60 -66.64 138.63 174.39
N ALA A 61 -67.53 139.53 173.95
CA ALA A 61 -68.40 139.26 172.80
C ALA A 61 -67.56 139.13 171.51
N GLU A 62 -66.64 140.06 171.27
CA GLU A 62 -65.71 140.02 170.12
C GLU A 62 -64.83 138.76 170.12
N PHE A 63 -64.34 138.30 171.29
CA PHE A 63 -63.58 137.05 171.39
C PHE A 63 -64.44 135.81 171.11
N ALA A 64 -65.69 135.79 171.57
CA ALA A 64 -66.59 134.67 171.33
C ALA A 64 -66.91 134.52 169.82
N GLU A 65 -67.11 135.63 169.12
CA GLU A 65 -67.34 135.67 167.68
C GLU A 65 -66.09 135.23 166.88
N GLN A 66 -64.90 135.69 167.26
CA GLN A 66 -63.64 135.28 166.63
C GLN A 66 -63.33 133.78 166.83
N VAL A 67 -63.64 133.20 168.00
CA VAL A 67 -63.46 131.76 168.25
C VAL A 67 -64.41 130.92 167.38
N ALA A 68 -65.67 131.34 167.22
CA ALA A 68 -66.63 130.66 166.35
C ALA A 68 -66.17 130.68 164.87
N GLN A 69 -65.66 131.82 164.39
CA GLN A 69 -65.15 131.96 163.03
C GLN A 69 -63.97 131.00 162.75
N LEU A 70 -63.01 130.92 163.68
CA LEU A 70 -61.84 130.03 163.58
C LEU A 70 -62.20 128.54 163.64
N GLN A 71 -63.34 128.16 164.24
CA GLN A 71 -63.83 126.78 164.22
C GLN A 71 -64.43 126.43 162.83
N SER A 72 -65.22 127.31 162.22
CA SER A 72 -65.79 127.13 160.87
C SER A 72 -64.71 126.89 159.81
N ASP A 73 -63.60 127.63 159.87
CA ASP A 73 -62.57 127.57 158.83
C ASP A 73 -61.60 126.39 159.02
N LYS A 74 -61.48 125.86 160.25
CA LYS A 74 -60.79 124.59 160.51
C LYS A 74 -61.49 123.39 159.86
N GLU A 75 -62.82 123.32 159.93
CA GLU A 75 -63.57 122.16 159.44
C GLU A 75 -63.49 122.01 157.91
N LYS A 76 -63.60 123.14 157.18
CA LYS A 76 -63.44 123.19 155.71
C LYS A 76 -62.06 122.73 155.26
N LEU A 77 -61.00 123.07 156.01
CA LEU A 77 -59.63 122.63 155.73
C LEU A 77 -59.44 121.12 155.95
N THR A 78 -60.14 120.51 156.92
CA THR A 78 -60.12 119.05 157.10
C THR A 78 -60.83 118.28 155.99
N GLU A 79 -61.98 118.77 155.48
CA GLU A 79 -62.68 118.12 154.36
C GLU A 79 -61.86 118.16 153.06
N SER A 80 -61.27 119.31 152.74
CA SER A 80 -60.45 119.48 151.53
C SER A 80 -59.24 118.53 151.49
N ASN A 81 -58.57 118.33 152.64
CA ASN A 81 -57.39 117.48 152.72
C ASN A 81 -57.73 115.98 152.57
N ALA A 82 -58.90 115.56 153.08
CA ALA A 82 -59.39 114.18 152.92
C ALA A 82 -59.71 113.83 151.45
N GLN A 83 -60.27 114.77 150.67
CA GLN A 83 -60.58 114.54 149.26
C GLN A 83 -59.31 114.36 148.40
N LEU A 84 -58.24 115.09 148.69
CA LEU A 84 -56.97 114.98 147.95
C LEU A 84 -56.27 113.63 148.18
N GLN A 85 -56.28 113.12 149.42
CA GLN A 85 -55.69 111.80 149.71
C GLN A 85 -56.43 110.66 148.98
N ALA A 86 -57.75 110.77 148.81
CA ALA A 86 -58.54 109.77 148.08
C ALA A 86 -58.22 109.71 146.57
N GLN A 87 -57.86 110.83 145.94
CA GLN A 87 -57.51 110.86 144.51
C GLN A 87 -56.16 110.20 144.21
N VAL A 88 -55.16 110.38 145.08
CA VAL A 88 -53.81 109.82 144.87
C VAL A 88 -53.84 108.29 144.83
N GLY A 89 -54.57 107.66 145.74
CA GLY A 89 -54.65 106.19 145.82
C GLY A 89 -55.24 105.51 144.57
N MET A 90 -56.17 106.16 143.87
CA MET A 90 -56.74 105.61 142.63
C MET A 90 -55.76 105.65 141.45
N LEU A 91 -54.91 106.68 141.37
CA LEU A 91 -53.94 106.83 140.28
C LEU A 91 -52.78 105.83 140.39
N GLU A 92 -52.35 105.48 141.60
CA GLU A 92 -51.30 104.48 141.79
C GLU A 92 -51.75 103.06 141.41
N ALA A 93 -53.02 102.72 141.66
CA ALA A 93 -53.60 101.44 141.26
C ALA A 93 -53.61 101.26 139.73
N GLN A 94 -54.11 102.25 138.99
CA GLN A 94 -54.15 102.22 137.52
C GLN A 94 -52.76 102.08 136.88
N ARG A 95 -51.73 102.68 137.50
CA ARG A 95 -50.34 102.59 137.02
C ARG A 95 -49.75 101.18 137.14
N LEU A 96 -50.27 100.34 138.03
CA LEU A 96 -49.78 98.97 138.22
C LEU A 96 -50.37 98.02 137.16
N GLU A 97 -51.68 98.10 136.92
CA GLU A 97 -52.41 97.25 135.98
C GLU A 97 -51.94 97.40 134.53
N LEU A 98 -51.73 98.65 134.07
CA LEU A 98 -51.17 98.95 132.75
C LEU A 98 -49.78 98.32 132.52
N LYS A 99 -48.97 98.18 133.59
CA LYS A 99 -47.62 97.62 133.50
C LYS A 99 -47.64 96.10 133.27
N GLU A 100 -48.68 95.40 133.74
CA GLU A 100 -48.80 93.96 133.52
C GLU A 100 -49.27 93.62 132.10
N GLN A 101 -50.16 94.44 131.52
CA GLN A 101 -50.67 94.22 130.16
C GLN A 101 -49.56 94.27 129.10
N VAL A 102 -48.62 95.21 129.21
CA VAL A 102 -47.47 95.33 128.29
C VAL A 102 -46.62 94.07 128.31
N GLY A 103 -46.34 93.51 129.49
CA GLY A 103 -45.52 92.31 129.64
C GLY A 103 -46.11 91.05 128.97
N ARG A 104 -47.43 90.98 128.79
CA ARG A 104 -48.08 89.87 128.08
C ARG A 104 -47.88 89.97 126.56
N LEU A 105 -47.96 91.18 125.99
CA LEU A 105 -47.86 91.41 124.54
C LEU A 105 -46.47 91.06 123.97
N ASP A 106 -45.39 91.34 124.70
CA ASP A 106 -44.02 90.97 124.29
C ASP A 106 -43.84 89.45 124.14
N THR A 107 -44.51 88.64 124.96
CA THR A 107 -44.41 87.17 124.87
C THR A 107 -45.10 86.61 123.63
N GLU A 108 -46.23 87.19 123.21
CA GLU A 108 -46.99 86.74 122.05
C GLU A 108 -46.27 87.09 120.72
N SER A 109 -45.62 88.25 120.66
CA SER A 109 -44.83 88.71 119.51
C SER A 109 -43.69 87.74 119.17
N ASN A 110 -42.92 87.31 120.18
CA ASN A 110 -41.80 86.39 120.00
C ASN A 110 -42.24 84.98 119.54
N SER A 111 -43.40 84.50 119.98
CA SER A 111 -43.98 83.24 119.50
C SER A 111 -44.30 83.27 118.00
N LYS A 112 -44.87 84.38 117.52
CA LYS A 112 -45.24 84.55 116.10
C LYS A 112 -44.02 84.62 115.18
N ASN A 113 -42.97 85.36 115.56
CA ASN A 113 -41.71 85.42 114.81
C ASN A 113 -41.02 84.05 114.69
N SER A 114 -41.15 83.18 115.71
CA SER A 114 -40.56 81.84 115.69
C SER A 114 -41.17 80.96 114.60
N ARG A 115 -42.50 80.98 114.44
CA ARG A 115 -43.24 80.17 113.46
C ARG A 115 -43.06 80.64 112.02
N LEU A 116 -42.84 81.95 111.81
CA LEU A 116 -42.69 82.51 110.46
C LEU A 116 -41.41 81.98 109.77
N ARG A 117 -40.32 81.85 110.54
CA ARG A 117 -39.02 81.34 110.08
C ARG A 117 -39.01 79.84 109.76
N GLU A 118 -39.98 79.09 110.29
CA GLU A 118 -40.16 77.66 110.04
C GLU A 118 -40.78 77.41 108.65
N VAL A 119 -41.75 78.24 108.25
CA VAL A 119 -42.40 78.21 106.93
C VAL A 119 -41.44 78.61 105.80
N GLU A 120 -40.54 79.57 106.04
CA GLU A 120 -39.53 79.98 105.05
C GLU A 120 -38.63 78.81 104.61
N LEU A 121 -38.28 77.90 105.54
CA LEU A 121 -37.42 76.74 105.27
C LEU A 121 -38.13 75.64 104.47
N GLU A 122 -39.44 75.44 104.63
CA GLU A 122 -40.19 74.50 103.78
C GLU A 122 -40.33 75.00 102.34
N LEU A 123 -40.50 76.32 102.16
CA LEU A 123 -40.68 76.97 100.85
C LEU A 123 -39.40 76.91 99.99
N GLU A 124 -38.22 76.90 100.61
CA GLU A 124 -36.95 76.68 99.92
C GLU A 124 -36.74 75.20 99.54
N ARG A 125 -37.20 74.28 100.40
CA ARG A 125 -37.10 72.82 100.18
C ARG A 125 -37.88 72.34 98.96
N LEU A 126 -39.05 72.92 98.68
CA LEU A 126 -39.88 72.56 97.52
C LEU A 126 -39.22 72.88 96.18
N LYS A 127 -38.52 74.02 96.06
CA LYS A 127 -37.86 74.45 94.82
C LYS A 127 -36.77 73.48 94.33
N LEU A 128 -36.08 72.83 95.26
CA LEU A 128 -35.07 71.81 94.96
C LEU A 128 -35.69 70.55 94.32
N HIS A 129 -36.92 70.20 94.67
CA HIS A 129 -37.58 68.99 94.19
C HIS A 129 -38.03 69.09 92.73
N ASP A 130 -38.52 70.26 92.30
CA ASP A 130 -38.93 70.50 90.91
C ASP A 130 -37.72 70.49 89.95
N SER A 131 -36.56 71.01 90.39
CA SER A 131 -35.34 71.00 89.58
C SER A 131 -34.85 69.58 89.30
N SER A 132 -34.88 68.68 90.30
CA SER A 132 -34.48 67.28 90.14
C SER A 132 -35.44 66.52 89.20
N ARG A 133 -36.75 66.82 89.25
CA ARG A 133 -37.73 66.23 88.33
C ARG A 133 -37.42 66.55 86.87
N ALA A 134 -37.10 67.81 86.56
CA ALA A 134 -36.79 68.23 85.18
C ALA A 134 -35.59 67.48 84.56
N GLU A 135 -34.57 67.14 85.36
CA GLU A 135 -33.44 66.34 84.92
C GLU A 135 -33.86 64.90 84.56
N THR A 136 -34.73 64.27 85.36
CA THR A 136 -35.21 62.90 85.05
C THR A 136 -35.99 62.84 83.74
N GLU A 137 -36.90 63.79 83.49
CA GLU A 137 -37.69 63.86 82.24
C GLU A 137 -36.81 64.15 81.01
N SER A 138 -35.66 64.81 81.19
CA SER A 138 -34.62 64.99 80.15
C SER A 138 -33.92 63.67 79.80
N THR A 139 -33.44 62.92 80.81
CA THR A 139 -32.70 61.67 80.58
C THR A 139 -33.54 60.57 79.90
N LEU A 140 -34.84 60.49 80.21
CA LEU A 140 -35.75 59.54 79.58
C LEU A 140 -35.85 59.73 78.07
N ARG A 141 -35.99 60.98 77.59
CA ARG A 141 -36.09 61.29 76.16
C ARG A 141 -34.81 60.96 75.39
N ALA A 142 -33.65 61.08 76.03
CA ALA A 142 -32.39 60.65 75.43
C ALA A 142 -32.35 59.13 75.20
N LEU A 143 -32.79 58.35 76.19
CA LEU A 143 -32.91 56.88 76.09
C LEU A 143 -33.91 56.45 75.00
N GLU A 144 -35.05 57.12 74.87
CA GLU A 144 -36.05 56.82 73.84
C GLU A 144 -35.50 56.99 72.42
N ILE A 145 -34.70 58.05 72.18
CA ILE A 145 -34.04 58.30 70.90
C ILE A 145 -32.98 57.23 70.62
N GLU A 146 -32.17 56.86 71.62
CA GLU A 146 -31.15 55.82 71.48
C GLU A 146 -31.77 54.44 71.19
N HIS A 147 -32.82 54.06 71.92
CA HIS A 147 -33.55 52.81 71.67
C HIS A 147 -34.15 52.76 70.26
N ARG A 148 -34.68 53.87 69.76
CA ARG A 148 -35.20 53.95 68.40
C ARG A 148 -34.10 53.77 67.35
N ALA A 149 -32.97 54.47 67.49
CA ALA A 149 -31.83 54.33 66.58
C ALA A 149 -31.28 52.90 66.56
N ASN A 150 -31.20 52.24 67.72
CA ASN A 150 -30.82 50.84 67.84
C ASN A 150 -31.83 49.89 67.16
N LEU A 151 -33.13 50.19 67.22
CA LEU A 151 -34.17 49.40 66.55
C LEU A 151 -34.07 49.48 65.02
N GLU A 152 -33.90 50.69 64.48
CA GLU A 152 -33.73 50.94 63.04
C GLU A 152 -32.43 50.29 62.51
N LYS A 153 -31.35 50.34 63.30
CA LYS A 153 -30.09 49.62 63.00
C LYS A 153 -30.30 48.09 62.96
N LEU A 154 -30.97 47.51 63.95
CA LEU A 154 -31.24 46.07 64.02
C LEU A 154 -32.10 45.58 62.84
N GLN A 155 -33.08 46.36 62.40
CA GLN A 155 -33.85 46.07 61.20
C GLN A 155 -32.97 46.04 59.94
N SER A 156 -32.07 47.02 59.78
CA SER A 156 -31.15 47.07 58.64
C SER A 156 -30.19 45.86 58.59
N GLU A 157 -29.68 45.42 59.75
CA GLU A 157 -28.84 44.22 59.86
C GLU A 157 -29.63 42.94 59.55
N SER A 158 -30.90 42.86 59.96
CA SER A 158 -31.79 41.73 59.63
C SER A 158 -32.02 41.60 58.12
N SER A 159 -32.29 42.71 57.42
CA SER A 159 -32.45 42.71 55.96
C SER A 159 -31.15 42.37 55.23
N GLN A 160 -30.00 42.79 55.73
CA GLN A 160 -28.69 42.41 55.17
C GLN A 160 -28.43 40.91 55.32
N ARG A 161 -28.77 40.30 56.47
CA ARG A 161 -28.65 38.84 56.67
C ARG A 161 -29.52 38.05 55.70
N GLN A 162 -30.79 38.42 55.53
CA GLN A 162 -31.70 37.77 54.58
C GLN A 162 -31.18 37.81 53.13
N LEU A 163 -30.59 38.93 52.71
CA LEU A 163 -29.96 39.05 51.40
C LEU A 163 -28.70 38.18 51.26
N LEU A 164 -27.93 38.03 52.34
CA LEU A 164 -26.74 37.16 52.36
C LEU A 164 -27.12 35.68 52.31
N ASP A 165 -28.12 35.26 53.07
CA ASP A 165 -28.63 33.89 53.11
C ASP A 165 -29.21 33.47 51.74
N SER A 166 -29.95 34.36 51.07
CA SER A 166 -30.42 34.13 49.69
C SER A 166 -29.24 33.90 48.74
N ARG A 167 -28.24 34.79 48.75
CA ARG A 167 -27.03 34.65 47.91
C ARG A 167 -26.24 33.38 48.23
N LEU A 168 -26.23 32.93 49.50
CA LEU A 168 -25.57 31.69 49.89
C LEU A 168 -26.31 30.46 49.36
N SER A 169 -27.64 30.47 49.39
CA SER A 169 -28.49 29.45 48.75
C SER A 169 -28.25 29.38 47.23
N ASP A 170 -28.26 30.52 46.54
CA ASP A 170 -28.08 30.57 45.08
C ASP A 170 -26.69 30.03 44.68
N ASN A 171 -25.64 30.45 45.40
CA ASN A 171 -24.28 29.94 45.20
C ASN A 171 -24.18 28.43 45.48
N TYR A 172 -24.87 27.93 46.51
CA TYR A 172 -24.89 26.49 46.82
C TYR A 172 -25.58 25.68 45.72
N GLN A 173 -26.69 26.18 45.15
CA GLN A 173 -27.37 25.53 44.02
C GLN A 173 -26.50 25.53 42.75
N ALA A 174 -25.84 26.65 42.43
CA ALA A 174 -24.90 26.73 41.31
C ALA A 174 -23.68 25.78 41.50
N LEU A 175 -23.19 25.63 42.73
CA LEU A 175 -22.11 24.69 43.05
C LEU A 175 -22.55 23.22 42.91
N GLN A 176 -23.80 22.89 43.28
CA GLN A 176 -24.35 21.55 43.06
C GLN A 176 -24.55 21.24 41.56
N GLN A 177 -25.05 22.19 40.77
CA GLN A 177 -25.20 22.03 39.32
C GLN A 177 -23.85 21.82 38.61
N THR A 178 -22.86 22.68 38.92
CA THR A 178 -21.52 22.54 38.34
C THR A 178 -20.83 21.24 38.77
N LYS A 179 -20.98 20.82 40.03
CA LYS A 179 -20.51 19.49 40.48
C LYS A 179 -21.14 18.36 39.66
N GLN A 180 -22.46 18.35 39.49
CA GLN A 180 -23.16 17.33 38.70
C GLN A 180 -22.68 17.31 37.25
N GLU A 181 -22.38 18.47 36.65
CA GLU A 181 -21.81 18.52 35.30
C GLU A 181 -20.38 17.95 35.23
N TYR A 182 -19.53 18.22 36.23
CA TYR A 182 -18.20 17.62 36.34
C TYR A 182 -18.27 16.10 36.56
N ASP A 183 -19.14 15.62 37.46
CA ASP A 183 -19.36 14.19 37.70
C ASP A 183 -19.83 13.48 36.40
N ARG A 184 -20.73 14.11 35.63
CA ARG A 184 -21.20 13.62 34.32
C ARG A 184 -20.08 13.56 33.28
N ARG A 185 -19.28 14.64 33.16
CA ARG A 185 -18.13 14.72 32.24
C ARG A 185 -17.03 13.71 32.60
N LEU A 186 -16.82 13.46 33.90
CA LEU A 186 -15.88 12.44 34.39
C LEU A 186 -16.34 11.04 33.98
N MET A 187 -17.62 10.72 34.18
CA MET A 187 -18.19 9.43 33.78
C MET A 187 -18.09 9.19 32.26
N GLU A 188 -18.35 10.21 31.43
CA GLU A 188 -18.13 10.14 29.97
C GLU A 188 -16.65 9.86 29.63
N LYS A 189 -15.71 10.51 30.33
CA LYS A 189 -14.27 10.31 30.07
C LYS A 189 -13.77 8.95 30.56
N GLU A 190 -14.35 8.39 31.64
CA GLU A 190 -14.09 7.01 32.05
C GLU A 190 -14.58 5.98 31.03
N THR A 191 -15.75 6.20 30.41
CA THR A 191 -16.26 5.27 29.38
C THR A 191 -15.46 5.38 28.09
N ASP A 192 -15.10 6.58 27.64
CA ASP A 192 -14.15 6.81 26.54
C ASP A 192 -12.83 6.07 26.77
N LEU A 193 -12.27 6.18 27.99
CA LEU A 193 -10.98 5.59 28.36
C LEU A 193 -11.05 4.07 28.36
N LYS A 194 -12.10 3.48 28.97
CA LYS A 194 -12.33 2.01 28.95
C LYS A 194 -12.49 1.46 27.53
N GLN A 195 -13.20 2.17 26.64
CA GLN A 195 -13.30 1.79 25.22
C GLN A 195 -11.96 1.88 24.48
N LYS A 196 -11.17 2.92 24.74
CA LYS A 196 -9.82 3.07 24.17
C LYS A 196 -8.85 1.99 24.67
N GLU A 197 -8.87 1.66 25.96
CA GLU A 197 -8.08 0.55 26.51
C GLU A 197 -8.45 -0.80 25.88
N GLN A 198 -9.75 -1.06 25.68
CA GLN A 198 -10.22 -2.27 25.01
C GLN A 198 -9.67 -2.34 23.57
N SER A 199 -9.86 -1.26 22.80
CA SER A 199 -9.35 -1.15 21.43
C SER A 199 -7.82 -1.27 21.34
N ILE A 200 -7.07 -0.74 22.31
CA ILE A 200 -5.61 -0.90 22.39
C ILE A 200 -5.23 -2.38 22.62
N LYS A 201 -5.94 -3.11 23.50
CA LYS A 201 -5.70 -4.55 23.74
C LYS A 201 -6.00 -5.39 22.49
N ASP A 202 -7.11 -5.09 21.81
CA ASP A 202 -7.52 -5.79 20.59
C ASP A 202 -6.52 -5.52 19.44
N LEU A 203 -6.11 -4.27 19.24
CA LEU A 203 -5.09 -3.89 18.26
C LEU A 203 -3.72 -4.49 18.57
N HIS A 204 -3.28 -4.48 19.83
CA HIS A 204 -2.01 -5.09 20.23
C HIS A 204 -1.99 -6.61 19.99
N THR A 205 -3.11 -7.28 20.29
CA THR A 205 -3.31 -8.71 19.98
C THR A 205 -3.24 -8.96 18.47
N ARG A 206 -3.89 -8.12 17.66
CA ARG A 206 -3.88 -8.24 16.20
C ARG A 206 -2.51 -7.97 15.59
N VAL A 207 -1.77 -6.96 16.07
CA VAL A 207 -0.39 -6.67 15.65
C VAL A 207 0.53 -7.84 16.00
N SER A 208 0.46 -8.36 17.23
CA SER A 208 1.28 -9.50 17.67
C SER A 208 1.03 -10.76 16.83
N GLY A 209 -0.23 -11.03 16.46
CA GLY A 209 -0.59 -12.12 15.54
C GLY A 209 -0.03 -11.90 14.13
N LEU A 210 -0.20 -10.70 13.57
CA LEU A 210 0.35 -10.36 12.25
C LEU A 210 1.89 -10.41 12.22
N GLU A 211 2.57 -10.02 13.30
CA GLU A 211 4.02 -10.20 13.42
C GLU A 211 4.42 -11.68 13.45
N ALA A 212 3.69 -12.53 14.15
CA ALA A 212 3.96 -13.96 14.21
C ALA A 212 3.76 -14.63 12.83
N ASP A 213 2.65 -14.33 12.15
CA ASP A 213 2.38 -14.83 10.79
C ASP A 213 3.42 -14.33 9.79
N ASN A 214 3.83 -13.06 9.87
CA ASN A 214 4.84 -12.48 8.99
C ASN A 214 6.25 -13.07 9.26
N ARG A 215 6.62 -13.33 10.51
CA ARG A 215 7.87 -14.07 10.84
C ARG A 215 7.85 -15.47 10.23
N ARG A 216 6.76 -16.22 10.40
CA ARG A 216 6.59 -17.55 9.80
C ARG A 216 6.68 -17.53 8.27
N LEU A 217 5.99 -16.58 7.62
CA LEU A 217 6.04 -16.42 6.18
C LEU A 217 7.45 -16.11 5.68
N ASN A 218 8.20 -15.24 6.37
CA ASN A 218 9.60 -14.95 6.03
C ASN A 218 10.50 -16.19 6.22
N GLU A 219 10.30 -16.99 7.27
CA GLU A 219 11.04 -18.25 7.43
C GLU A 219 10.73 -19.27 6.33
N GLU A 220 9.45 -19.42 5.97
CA GLU A 220 9.00 -20.33 4.91
C GLU A 220 9.54 -19.87 3.54
N GLN A 221 9.54 -18.55 3.26
CA GLN A 221 10.16 -17.96 2.07
C GLN A 221 11.68 -18.11 2.06
N MET A 222 12.38 -17.92 3.18
CA MET A 222 13.83 -18.14 3.27
C MET A 222 14.20 -19.61 2.99
N LYS A 223 13.43 -20.56 3.52
CA LYS A 223 13.61 -22.00 3.24
C LYS A 223 13.37 -22.32 1.75
N ALA A 224 12.35 -21.74 1.15
CA ALA A 224 12.06 -21.89 -0.28
C ALA A 224 13.16 -21.28 -1.16
N VAL A 225 13.62 -20.05 -0.87
CA VAL A 225 14.71 -19.38 -1.59
C VAL A 225 16.01 -20.18 -1.49
N ALA A 226 16.41 -20.63 -0.29
CA ALA A 226 17.61 -21.45 -0.11
C ALA A 226 17.55 -22.76 -0.92
N THR A 227 16.38 -23.42 -0.94
CA THR A 227 16.16 -24.64 -1.74
C THR A 227 16.27 -24.36 -3.24
N LEU A 228 15.68 -23.25 -3.72
CA LEU A 228 15.77 -22.83 -5.13
C LEU A 228 17.19 -22.42 -5.54
N THR A 229 17.96 -21.77 -4.66
CA THR A 229 19.38 -21.46 -4.91
C THR A 229 20.22 -22.73 -5.05
N LEU A 230 20.04 -23.71 -4.15
CA LEU A 230 20.74 -24.99 -4.24
C LEU A 230 20.43 -25.74 -5.56
N ALA A 231 19.15 -25.82 -5.93
CA ALA A 231 18.73 -26.45 -7.19
C ALA A 231 19.20 -25.68 -8.43
N HIS A 232 19.28 -24.35 -8.36
CA HIS A 232 19.81 -23.51 -9.45
C HIS A 232 21.32 -23.74 -9.63
N ASP A 233 22.08 -23.80 -8.54
CA ASP A 233 23.51 -24.10 -8.54
C ASP A 233 23.80 -25.51 -9.08
N GLU A 234 23.02 -26.50 -8.68
CA GLU A 234 23.12 -27.88 -9.16
C GLU A 234 22.85 -27.98 -10.68
N LEU A 235 21.76 -27.37 -11.15
CA LEU A 235 21.44 -27.27 -12.58
C LEU A 235 22.50 -26.50 -13.38
N ASN A 236 23.17 -25.51 -12.77
CA ASN A 236 24.26 -24.77 -13.41
C ASN A 236 25.54 -25.60 -13.51
N ARG A 237 25.85 -26.44 -12.50
CA ARG A 237 26.94 -27.43 -12.55
C ARG A 237 26.68 -28.47 -13.62
N GLU A 238 25.50 -29.09 -13.64
CA GLU A 238 25.10 -30.06 -14.67
C GLU A 238 25.23 -29.46 -16.09
N LYS A 239 24.73 -28.25 -16.32
CA LYS A 239 24.90 -27.55 -17.60
C LYS A 239 26.35 -27.22 -17.94
N ALA A 240 27.22 -26.99 -16.96
CA ALA A 240 28.65 -26.81 -17.20
C ALA A 240 29.32 -28.14 -17.59
N GLU A 241 29.00 -29.22 -16.88
CA GLU A 241 29.52 -30.56 -17.14
C GLU A 241 29.05 -31.12 -18.50
N ILE A 242 27.78 -30.93 -18.87
CA ILE A 242 27.26 -31.29 -20.20
C ILE A 242 28.05 -30.57 -21.29
N ARG A 243 28.23 -29.25 -21.19
CA ARG A 243 29.00 -28.47 -22.18
C ARG A 243 30.47 -28.88 -22.24
N ALA A 244 31.12 -29.12 -21.10
CA ALA A 244 32.50 -29.60 -21.05
C ALA A 244 32.65 -31.02 -21.64
N ASN A 245 31.68 -31.90 -21.41
CA ASN A 245 31.67 -33.26 -21.96
C ASN A 245 31.37 -33.27 -23.47
N GLU A 246 30.45 -32.43 -23.95
CA GLU A 246 30.24 -32.20 -25.38
C GLU A 246 31.52 -31.68 -26.04
N GLU A 247 32.16 -30.66 -25.47
CA GLU A 247 33.35 -30.05 -26.06
C GLU A 247 34.54 -31.02 -26.08
N ARG A 248 34.74 -31.79 -25.00
CA ARG A 248 35.68 -32.91 -24.99
C ARG A 248 35.37 -33.91 -26.10
N ARG A 249 34.09 -34.29 -26.29
CA ARG A 249 33.70 -35.23 -27.37
C ARG A 249 33.89 -34.63 -28.77
N ARG A 250 33.76 -33.31 -28.94
CA ARG A 250 34.13 -32.61 -30.20
C ARG A 250 35.63 -32.71 -30.44
N GLN A 251 36.46 -32.41 -29.45
CA GLN A 251 37.92 -32.51 -29.57
C GLN A 251 38.38 -33.96 -29.80
N GLU A 252 37.85 -34.94 -29.06
CA GLU A 252 38.15 -36.37 -29.24
C GLU A 252 37.79 -36.85 -30.65
N ALA A 253 36.63 -36.43 -31.18
CA ALA A 253 36.23 -36.74 -32.55
C ALA A 253 37.10 -36.04 -33.61
N PHE A 254 37.54 -34.81 -33.34
CA PHE A 254 38.42 -34.04 -34.20
C PHE A 254 39.85 -34.63 -34.26
N GLU A 255 40.48 -34.89 -33.11
CA GLU A 255 41.80 -35.54 -33.05
C GLU A 255 41.77 -36.94 -33.66
N LYS A 256 40.68 -37.70 -33.48
CA LYS A 256 40.49 -39.00 -34.16
C LYS A 256 40.41 -38.84 -35.69
N ARG A 257 39.66 -37.85 -36.20
CA ARG A 257 39.58 -37.54 -37.64
C ARG A 257 40.93 -37.13 -38.22
N LYS A 258 41.64 -36.24 -37.53
CA LYS A 258 43.00 -35.78 -37.85
C LYS A 258 44.01 -36.95 -37.87
N ALA A 259 43.94 -37.85 -36.89
CA ALA A 259 44.73 -39.09 -36.88
C ALA A 259 44.38 -40.04 -38.03
N ASN A 260 43.10 -40.16 -38.41
CA ASN A 260 42.69 -40.91 -39.60
C ASN A 260 43.28 -40.29 -40.88
N TRP A 261 43.14 -38.97 -41.07
CA TRP A 261 43.60 -38.26 -42.26
C TRP A 261 45.13 -38.33 -42.46
N ILE A 262 45.91 -38.17 -41.39
CA ILE A 262 47.37 -38.30 -41.42
C ILE A 262 47.81 -39.71 -41.85
N ASN A 263 47.06 -40.74 -41.45
CA ASN A 263 47.36 -42.14 -41.79
C ASN A 263 46.69 -42.65 -43.07
N HIS A 264 45.75 -41.89 -43.65
CA HIS A 264 44.91 -42.32 -44.78
C HIS A 264 45.74 -42.72 -46.01
N GLU A 265 46.66 -41.85 -46.47
CA GLU A 265 47.44 -42.09 -47.69
C GLU A 265 48.28 -43.39 -47.60
N ASN A 266 48.89 -43.66 -46.45
CA ASN A 266 49.67 -44.88 -46.22
C ASN A 266 48.77 -46.12 -46.06
N SER A 267 47.74 -46.05 -45.21
CA SER A 267 46.84 -47.19 -44.94
C SER A 267 46.01 -47.58 -46.17
N MET A 268 45.65 -46.62 -47.02
CA MET A 268 44.93 -46.90 -48.25
C MET A 268 45.72 -47.73 -49.26
N ILE A 269 47.06 -47.64 -49.28
CA ILE A 269 47.90 -48.49 -50.12
C ILE A 269 47.79 -49.96 -49.67
N GLU A 270 47.66 -50.23 -48.36
CA GLU A 270 47.45 -51.59 -47.84
C GLU A 270 46.02 -52.09 -48.12
N VAL A 271 45.01 -51.23 -47.96
CA VAL A 271 43.61 -51.53 -48.33
C VAL A 271 43.50 -51.86 -49.82
N LEU A 272 44.10 -51.04 -50.70
CA LEU A 272 44.18 -51.25 -52.14
C LEU A 272 44.82 -52.62 -52.47
N LYS A 273 45.99 -52.92 -51.88
CA LYS A 273 46.68 -54.20 -52.11
C LYS A 273 45.86 -55.41 -51.67
N ASN A 274 45.19 -55.32 -50.53
CA ASN A 274 44.37 -56.42 -50.02
C ASN A 274 43.05 -56.56 -50.80
N LEU A 275 42.51 -55.46 -51.35
CA LEU A 275 41.37 -55.50 -52.26
C LEU A 275 41.76 -56.13 -53.61
N CYS A 276 42.87 -55.70 -54.23
CA CYS A 276 43.35 -56.26 -55.49
C CYS A 276 43.62 -57.77 -55.38
N LYS A 277 44.30 -58.23 -54.32
CA LYS A 277 44.49 -59.67 -54.04
C LYS A 277 43.17 -60.46 -53.93
N ARG A 278 42.11 -59.86 -53.39
CA ARG A 278 40.80 -60.50 -53.18
C ARG A 278 39.89 -60.44 -54.42
N LEU A 279 40.18 -59.54 -55.35
CA LEU A 279 39.52 -59.44 -56.66
C LEU A 279 40.36 -60.05 -57.79
N GLU A 280 41.51 -60.65 -57.46
CA GLU A 280 42.49 -61.23 -58.41
C GLU A 280 43.03 -60.22 -59.45
N ILE A 281 42.95 -58.92 -59.13
CA ILE A 281 43.42 -57.81 -59.97
C ILE A 281 44.94 -57.65 -59.86
N VAL A 282 45.61 -57.56 -61.00
CA VAL A 282 47.03 -57.21 -61.10
C VAL A 282 47.24 -55.74 -60.72
N TYR A 283 48.15 -55.48 -59.77
CA TYR A 283 48.47 -54.14 -59.30
C TYR A 283 49.96 -53.81 -59.40
N HIS A 284 50.26 -52.54 -59.61
CA HIS A 284 51.60 -52.01 -59.75
C HIS A 284 51.88 -50.92 -58.73
N ASP A 285 52.90 -51.15 -57.90
CA ASP A 285 53.53 -50.11 -57.10
C ASP A 285 54.45 -49.25 -57.99
N LYS A 286 54.84 -48.08 -57.49
CA LYS A 286 55.89 -47.20 -58.06
C LYS A 286 57.19 -47.92 -58.52
N LYS A 287 57.50 -49.10 -57.97
CA LYS A 287 58.63 -49.94 -58.39
C LYS A 287 58.31 -50.85 -59.59
N THR A 288 57.13 -51.48 -59.61
CA THR A 288 56.72 -52.50 -60.59
C THR A 288 55.93 -51.94 -61.77
N PHE A 289 55.57 -50.65 -61.77
CA PHE A 289 54.93 -49.99 -62.91
C PHE A 289 55.88 -49.94 -64.13
N PRO A 290 55.46 -50.36 -65.35
CA PRO A 290 56.38 -50.52 -66.48
C PRO A 290 56.71 -49.22 -67.22
N LEU A 291 55.83 -48.22 -67.21
CA LEU A 291 56.00 -46.98 -67.98
C LEU A 291 56.89 -45.94 -67.28
N LEU A 292 57.30 -44.90 -68.02
CA LEU A 292 58.30 -43.92 -67.59
C LEU A 292 57.86 -43.08 -66.38
N ARG A 293 56.63 -42.52 -66.41
CA ARG A 293 56.09 -41.73 -65.30
C ARG A 293 55.27 -42.65 -64.41
N LYS A 294 55.84 -43.00 -63.27
CA LYS A 294 55.29 -43.99 -62.35
C LYS A 294 54.34 -43.34 -61.31
N PRO A 295 53.05 -43.71 -61.27
CA PRO A 295 52.18 -43.37 -60.15
C PRO A 295 52.62 -44.17 -58.91
N ASP A 296 52.05 -43.83 -57.75
CA ASP A 296 52.36 -44.53 -56.50
C ASP A 296 51.59 -45.84 -56.38
N PHE A 297 50.35 -45.89 -56.90
CA PHE A 297 49.57 -47.12 -57.12
C PHE A 297 48.85 -47.08 -58.47
N ALA A 298 48.75 -48.23 -59.13
CA ALA A 298 47.93 -48.45 -60.32
C ALA A 298 47.46 -49.91 -60.38
N ILE A 299 46.41 -50.18 -61.15
CA ILE A 299 45.92 -51.52 -61.48
C ILE A 299 45.88 -51.72 -62.99
N GLU A 300 45.93 -52.97 -63.44
CA GLU A 300 45.66 -53.35 -64.83
C GLU A 300 44.22 -53.89 -64.95
N VAL A 301 43.47 -53.38 -65.93
CA VAL A 301 42.12 -53.85 -66.31
C VAL A 301 41.97 -53.66 -67.81
N ALA A 302 41.49 -54.68 -68.54
CA ALA A 302 41.27 -54.66 -69.99
C ALA A 302 42.50 -54.17 -70.79
N GLY A 303 43.70 -54.61 -70.37
CA GLY A 303 44.98 -54.21 -70.97
C GLY A 303 45.35 -52.73 -70.81
N GLN A 304 44.68 -51.99 -69.92
CA GLN A 304 44.99 -50.59 -69.60
C GLN A 304 45.31 -50.39 -68.12
N TYR A 305 46.27 -49.50 -67.84
CA TYR A 305 46.59 -49.10 -66.48
C TYR A 305 45.64 -48.01 -65.98
N VAL A 306 44.95 -48.29 -64.87
CA VAL A 306 44.11 -47.32 -64.15
C VAL A 306 44.89 -46.78 -62.95
N VAL A 307 45.02 -45.45 -62.86
CA VAL A 307 45.76 -44.77 -61.78
C VAL A 307 44.83 -44.51 -60.60
N LEU A 308 45.25 -44.94 -59.40
CA LEU A 308 44.58 -44.61 -58.14
C LEU A 308 45.57 -43.92 -57.20
N ASP A 309 45.19 -42.76 -56.66
CA ASP A 309 46.03 -41.97 -55.77
C ASP A 309 45.23 -41.58 -54.52
N ALA A 310 45.73 -41.95 -53.33
CA ALA A 310 45.04 -41.70 -52.07
C ALA A 310 45.35 -40.29 -51.55
N LYS A 311 44.33 -39.49 -51.20
CA LYS A 311 44.52 -38.11 -50.72
C LYS A 311 43.55 -37.76 -49.60
N ALA A 312 44.03 -37.01 -48.62
CA ALA A 312 43.26 -36.52 -47.47
C ALA A 312 43.47 -35.01 -47.29
N PRO A 313 42.69 -34.32 -46.44
CA PRO A 313 42.89 -32.89 -46.16
C PRO A 313 44.31 -32.59 -45.66
N ALA A 314 45.06 -31.80 -46.44
CA ALA A 314 46.46 -31.48 -46.17
C ALA A 314 46.66 -30.59 -44.93
N ASP A 315 45.63 -29.86 -44.52
CA ASP A 315 45.56 -29.16 -43.22
C ASP A 315 44.29 -29.64 -42.49
N PRO A 316 44.42 -30.55 -41.49
CA PRO A 316 43.30 -31.02 -40.68
C PRO A 316 42.58 -29.91 -39.91
N GLU A 317 43.24 -28.78 -39.64
CA GLU A 317 42.67 -27.63 -38.94
C GLU A 317 41.90 -26.68 -39.89
N ARG A 318 42.03 -26.87 -41.22
CA ARG A 318 41.41 -26.03 -42.26
C ARG A 318 40.86 -26.84 -43.45
N PRO A 319 39.97 -27.82 -43.21
CA PRO A 319 39.48 -28.76 -44.22
C PRO A 319 38.65 -28.09 -45.33
N GLU A 320 38.21 -26.84 -45.16
CA GLU A 320 37.49 -26.05 -46.18
C GLU A 320 38.31 -25.88 -47.47
N ASN A 321 39.64 -25.88 -47.36
CA ASN A 321 40.56 -25.77 -48.50
C ASN A 321 40.75 -27.10 -49.25
N PHE A 322 40.12 -28.20 -48.82
CA PHE A 322 40.34 -29.53 -49.39
C PHE A 322 39.92 -29.62 -50.87
N TYR A 323 38.86 -28.92 -51.28
CA TYR A 323 38.44 -28.87 -52.68
C TYR A 323 39.51 -28.27 -53.61
N ASP A 324 40.14 -27.15 -53.23
CA ASP A 324 41.21 -26.52 -54.01
C ASP A 324 42.52 -27.33 -53.95
N TYR A 325 42.78 -28.02 -52.84
CA TYR A 325 43.88 -28.97 -52.74
C TYR A 325 43.68 -30.15 -53.71
N LEU A 326 42.52 -30.82 -53.69
CA LEU A 326 42.20 -31.92 -54.61
C LEU A 326 42.24 -31.49 -56.07
N LYS A 327 41.79 -30.28 -56.41
CA LYS A 327 41.91 -29.72 -57.76
C LYS A 327 43.36 -29.70 -58.23
N ARG A 328 44.29 -29.24 -57.38
CA ARG A 328 45.75 -29.23 -57.68
C ARG A 328 46.34 -30.64 -57.75
N GLN A 329 45.86 -31.58 -56.93
CA GLN A 329 46.28 -32.99 -57.03
C GLN A 329 45.81 -33.62 -58.35
N ALA A 330 44.55 -33.39 -58.74
CA ALA A 330 43.99 -33.85 -60.00
C ALA A 330 44.76 -33.27 -61.20
N GLU A 331 45.04 -31.97 -61.21
CA GLU A 331 45.92 -31.32 -62.20
C GLU A 331 47.31 -31.98 -62.24
N GLY A 332 47.82 -32.42 -61.08
CA GLY A 332 49.02 -33.23 -60.96
C GLY A 332 48.93 -34.64 -61.56
N LEU A 333 47.77 -35.32 -61.52
CA LEU A 333 47.58 -36.67 -62.09
C LEU A 333 47.67 -36.68 -63.62
N GLU A 334 47.38 -35.55 -64.28
CA GLU A 334 47.43 -35.41 -65.74
C GLU A 334 48.78 -35.86 -66.34
N LYS A 335 49.87 -35.72 -65.58
CA LYS A 335 51.21 -36.21 -65.98
C LYS A 335 51.26 -37.71 -66.28
N TYR A 336 50.40 -38.51 -65.65
CA TYR A 336 50.33 -39.96 -65.80
C TYR A 336 49.31 -40.37 -66.88
N LEU A 337 48.12 -39.77 -66.85
CA LEU A 337 46.98 -40.05 -67.75
C LEU A 337 47.25 -39.65 -69.22
N LYS A 338 48.32 -38.88 -69.46
CA LYS A 338 48.83 -38.55 -70.81
C LYS A 338 49.63 -39.66 -71.48
N GLN A 339 50.10 -40.69 -70.76
CA GLN A 339 50.87 -41.81 -71.33
C GLN A 339 49.98 -42.77 -72.12
N GLU A 340 50.55 -43.43 -73.13
CA GLU A 340 49.90 -44.54 -73.83
C GLU A 340 49.86 -45.79 -72.94
N GLY A 341 48.84 -46.64 -73.11
CA GLY A 341 48.53 -47.77 -72.22
C GLY A 341 47.94 -47.37 -70.86
N VAL A 342 47.87 -46.08 -70.52
CA VAL A 342 47.18 -45.59 -69.32
C VAL A 342 45.79 -45.09 -69.71
N ARG A 343 44.78 -45.46 -68.92
CA ARG A 343 43.40 -44.99 -69.09
C ARG A 343 43.36 -43.45 -68.95
N ARG A 344 42.52 -42.78 -69.75
CA ARG A 344 42.34 -41.31 -69.65
C ARG A 344 41.65 -40.87 -68.36
N ASP A 345 40.99 -41.80 -67.66
CA ASP A 345 40.33 -41.58 -66.38
C ASP A 345 41.28 -41.94 -65.21
N GLY A 346 41.34 -41.08 -64.18
CA GLY A 346 42.07 -41.33 -62.94
C GLY A 346 41.18 -41.23 -61.70
N PHE A 347 41.62 -41.81 -60.58
CA PHE A 347 40.84 -41.87 -59.34
C PHE A 347 41.61 -41.32 -58.14
N LEU A 348 41.03 -40.33 -57.46
CA LEU A 348 41.48 -39.82 -56.16
C LEU A 348 40.67 -40.48 -55.05
N VAL A 349 41.34 -41.24 -54.18
CA VAL A 349 40.69 -42.03 -53.12
C VAL A 349 40.75 -41.26 -51.79
N VAL A 350 39.60 -40.73 -51.35
CA VAL A 350 39.51 -39.76 -50.24
C VAL A 350 38.76 -40.31 -49.02
N PRO A 351 39.04 -39.83 -47.79
CA PRO A 351 38.29 -40.24 -46.59
C PRO A 351 36.80 -39.92 -46.71
N THR A 352 35.94 -40.82 -46.25
CA THR A 352 34.47 -40.65 -46.30
C THR A 352 33.98 -39.50 -45.42
N ASP A 353 34.69 -39.19 -44.34
CA ASP A 353 34.46 -38.03 -43.49
C ASP A 353 35.04 -36.71 -44.05
N SER A 354 35.72 -36.74 -45.21
CA SER A 354 36.17 -35.56 -45.95
C SER A 354 35.20 -35.11 -47.05
N LEU A 355 34.21 -35.94 -47.41
CA LEU A 355 33.20 -35.61 -48.43
C LEU A 355 32.41 -34.31 -48.15
N PRO A 356 32.04 -33.93 -46.90
CA PRO A 356 31.29 -32.70 -46.65
C PRO A 356 32.04 -31.41 -47.00
N TYR A 357 33.35 -31.48 -47.24
CA TYR A 357 34.19 -30.35 -47.66
C TYR A 357 34.34 -30.23 -49.18
N LEU A 358 33.65 -31.08 -49.95
CA LEU A 358 33.60 -31.04 -51.41
C LEU A 358 32.40 -30.22 -51.89
N GLN A 359 32.62 -29.30 -52.83
CA GLN A 359 31.60 -28.41 -53.39
C GLN A 359 30.72 -29.14 -54.43
N GLU A 360 30.06 -30.22 -54.02
CA GLU A 360 29.15 -31.08 -54.81
C GLU A 360 29.77 -31.74 -56.07
N ARG A 361 31.06 -31.51 -56.33
CA ARG A 361 31.81 -32.01 -57.50
C ARG A 361 32.68 -33.19 -57.12
N PHE A 362 32.23 -34.38 -57.53
CA PHE A 362 32.96 -35.65 -57.36
C PHE A 362 33.87 -35.98 -58.56
N PHE A 363 34.12 -35.03 -59.46
CA PHE A 363 35.10 -35.17 -60.53
C PHE A 363 35.67 -33.81 -60.96
N TYR A 364 36.87 -33.86 -61.56
CA TYR A 364 37.57 -32.73 -62.18
C TYR A 364 37.88 -33.07 -63.65
N GLU A 365 37.57 -32.15 -64.57
CA GLU A 365 37.89 -32.30 -65.99
C GLU A 365 39.16 -31.51 -66.32
N ILE A 366 40.16 -32.18 -66.88
CA ILE A 366 41.51 -31.64 -67.09
C ILE A 366 41.96 -31.99 -68.51
N GLY A 367 41.82 -31.04 -69.42
CA GLY A 367 42.07 -31.24 -70.85
C GLY A 367 41.14 -32.30 -71.43
N ALA A 368 41.70 -33.47 -71.78
CA ALA A 368 40.97 -34.62 -72.32
C ALA A 368 40.85 -35.79 -71.30
N SER A 369 41.19 -35.55 -70.03
CA SER A 369 41.14 -36.53 -68.95
C SER A 369 40.11 -36.14 -67.88
N LYS A 370 39.53 -37.13 -67.21
CA LYS A 370 38.65 -36.94 -66.04
C LYS A 370 39.26 -37.58 -64.82
N VAL A 371 39.27 -36.86 -63.70
CA VAL A 371 39.75 -37.36 -62.41
C VAL A 371 38.57 -37.43 -61.45
N TYR A 372 38.16 -38.65 -61.11
CA TYR A 372 37.03 -38.92 -60.23
C TYR A 372 37.47 -38.95 -58.76
N VAL A 373 36.61 -38.51 -57.86
CA VAL A 373 36.81 -38.55 -56.40
C VAL A 373 35.94 -39.68 -55.84
N VAL A 374 36.56 -40.66 -55.19
CA VAL A 374 35.91 -41.89 -54.70
C VAL A 374 36.30 -42.19 -53.25
N THR A 375 35.45 -42.90 -52.52
CA THR A 375 35.74 -43.37 -51.15
C THR A 375 36.22 -44.82 -51.12
N PRO A 376 36.87 -45.30 -50.03
CA PRO A 376 37.34 -46.67 -49.90
C PRO A 376 36.23 -47.72 -49.99
N GLU A 377 35.02 -47.42 -49.51
CA GLU A 377 33.87 -48.33 -49.55
C GLU A 377 33.24 -48.38 -50.95
N SER A 378 33.31 -47.27 -51.69
CA SER A 378 32.86 -47.18 -53.09
C SER A 378 33.78 -47.93 -54.05
N LEU A 379 35.01 -48.23 -53.63
CA LEU A 379 36.07 -48.79 -54.47
C LEU A 379 35.81 -50.23 -54.89
N GLU A 380 35.38 -51.13 -53.99
CA GLU A 380 35.10 -52.53 -54.38
C GLU A 380 33.99 -52.64 -55.44
N PRO A 381 32.82 -51.98 -55.30
CA PRO A 381 31.83 -51.93 -56.36
C PRO A 381 32.38 -51.39 -57.68
N ALA A 382 33.18 -50.32 -57.65
CA ALA A 382 33.78 -49.73 -58.85
C ALA A 382 34.75 -50.72 -59.55
N LEU A 383 35.64 -51.38 -58.81
CA LEU A 383 36.57 -52.37 -59.37
C LEU A 383 35.84 -53.61 -59.91
N ARG A 384 34.78 -54.07 -59.25
CA ARG A 384 33.93 -55.17 -59.76
C ARG A 384 33.19 -54.79 -61.04
N LEU A 385 32.72 -53.55 -61.16
CA LEU A 385 32.11 -53.05 -62.41
C LEU A 385 33.14 -52.96 -63.55
N LEU A 386 34.37 -52.53 -63.25
CA LEU A 386 35.46 -52.49 -64.23
C LEU A 386 35.84 -53.90 -64.73
N LEU A 387 36.01 -54.87 -63.84
CA LEU A 387 36.20 -56.29 -64.20
C LEU A 387 35.01 -56.84 -65.00
N LYS A 388 33.77 -56.47 -64.63
CA LYS A 388 32.59 -56.96 -65.36
C LYS A 388 32.48 -56.39 -66.77
N ILE A 389 33.04 -55.21 -67.04
CA ILE A 389 33.18 -54.66 -68.40
C ILE A 389 34.22 -55.46 -69.21
N GLU A 390 35.33 -55.85 -68.58
CA GLU A 390 36.35 -56.71 -69.20
C GLU A 390 35.79 -58.09 -69.58
N GLU A 391 34.93 -58.69 -68.74
CA GLU A 391 34.16 -59.89 -69.10
C GLU A 391 33.25 -59.67 -70.34
N TYR A 392 32.73 -58.46 -70.57
CA TYR A 392 31.89 -58.15 -71.73
C TYR A 392 32.69 -57.92 -73.02
N ASP A 393 33.92 -57.39 -72.95
CA ASP A 393 34.83 -57.39 -74.10
C ASP A 393 35.30 -58.81 -74.44
N ILE A 394 35.53 -59.66 -73.43
CA ILE A 394 35.78 -61.10 -73.65
C ILE A 394 34.56 -61.79 -74.29
N LEU A 395 33.33 -61.36 -74.01
CA LEU A 395 32.13 -61.85 -74.71
C LEU A 395 32.03 -61.37 -76.17
N GLN A 396 32.71 -60.29 -76.59
CA GLN A 396 32.88 -59.98 -78.00
C GLN A 396 33.91 -60.90 -78.69
N ALA A 397 34.73 -61.62 -77.91
CA ALA A 397 35.62 -62.69 -78.36
C ALA A 397 35.00 -64.10 -78.23
N LEU A 398 33.67 -64.22 -78.10
CA LEU A 398 32.98 -65.50 -78.28
C LEU A 398 33.33 -66.13 -79.63
N GLY A 399 33.63 -67.43 -79.64
CA GLY A 399 33.95 -68.16 -80.87
C GLY A 399 32.76 -68.23 -81.84
N PRO A 400 33.00 -68.48 -83.15
CA PRO A 400 31.95 -68.42 -84.18
C PRO A 400 30.72 -69.30 -83.89
N GLU A 401 30.94 -70.47 -83.31
CA GLU A 401 29.90 -71.43 -82.89
C GLU A 401 28.92 -70.81 -81.88
N ALA A 402 29.42 -70.18 -80.82
CA ALA A 402 28.58 -69.49 -79.83
C ALA A 402 27.89 -68.22 -80.38
N GLN A 403 28.47 -67.58 -81.41
CA GLN A 403 27.81 -66.48 -82.11
C GLN A 403 26.64 -67.01 -82.97
N ASP A 404 26.80 -68.15 -83.64
CA ASP A 404 25.78 -68.77 -84.49
C ASP A 404 24.64 -69.40 -83.66
N ASP A 405 24.93 -69.97 -82.49
CA ASP A 405 23.92 -70.38 -81.50
C ASP A 405 23.03 -69.19 -81.06
N ILE A 406 23.65 -68.06 -80.71
CA ILE A 406 22.93 -66.85 -80.29
C ILE A 406 22.14 -66.25 -81.47
N ALA A 407 22.72 -66.21 -82.67
CA ALA A 407 22.03 -65.77 -83.89
C ALA A 407 20.84 -66.68 -84.23
N THR A 408 21.00 -67.99 -84.08
CA THR A 408 19.97 -69.01 -84.27
C THR A 408 18.83 -68.84 -83.26
N TYR A 409 19.15 -68.68 -81.97
CA TYR A 409 18.14 -68.44 -80.93
C TYR A 409 17.36 -67.13 -81.17
N ILE A 410 18.05 -66.04 -81.49
CA ILE A 410 17.42 -64.75 -81.83
C ILE A 410 16.56 -64.87 -83.09
N GLY A 411 17.03 -65.61 -84.10
CA GLY A 411 16.29 -65.88 -85.34
C GLY A 411 15.01 -66.70 -85.08
N GLN A 412 15.08 -67.74 -84.26
CA GLN A 412 13.93 -68.54 -83.84
C GLN A 412 12.93 -67.72 -83.04
N ALA A 413 13.39 -66.96 -82.04
CA ALA A 413 12.54 -66.08 -81.22
C ALA A 413 11.86 -65.00 -82.08
N SER A 414 12.62 -64.33 -82.95
CA SER A 414 12.09 -63.35 -83.91
C SER A 414 11.01 -63.96 -84.83
N ARG A 415 11.25 -65.17 -85.35
CA ARG A 415 10.28 -65.89 -86.20
C ARG A 415 9.02 -66.29 -85.43
N MET A 416 9.14 -66.74 -84.18
CA MET A 416 8.00 -67.03 -83.30
C MET A 416 7.19 -65.77 -82.99
N ILE A 417 7.85 -64.66 -82.64
CA ILE A 417 7.19 -63.37 -82.35
C ILE A 417 6.45 -62.85 -83.60
N LYS A 418 7.10 -62.80 -84.77
CA LYS A 418 6.47 -62.40 -86.04
C LYS A 418 5.25 -63.29 -86.35
N ARG A 419 5.34 -64.61 -86.16
CA ARG A 419 4.21 -65.53 -86.40
C ARG A 419 3.08 -65.36 -85.39
N ARG A 420 3.38 -65.06 -84.12
CA ARG A 420 2.38 -64.77 -83.10
C ARG A 420 1.59 -63.49 -83.43
N VAL A 421 2.29 -62.43 -83.81
CA VAL A 421 1.68 -61.16 -84.25
C VAL A 421 0.77 -61.35 -85.47
N GLN A 422 1.17 -62.17 -86.46
CA GLN A 422 0.30 -62.54 -87.60
C GLN A 422 -1.01 -63.21 -87.15
N ILE A 423 -0.93 -64.16 -86.22
CA ILE A 423 -2.10 -64.91 -85.72
C ILE A 423 -3.02 -63.98 -84.93
N ASP A 424 -2.49 -63.19 -83.99
CA ASP A 424 -3.30 -62.27 -83.19
C ASP A 424 -3.95 -61.17 -84.07
N HIS A 425 -3.30 -60.71 -85.14
CA HIS A 425 -3.90 -59.78 -86.11
C HIS A 425 -5.03 -60.44 -86.90
N TYR A 426 -4.79 -61.61 -87.51
CA TYR A 426 -5.80 -62.35 -88.28
C TYR A 426 -7.05 -62.69 -87.42
N MET A 427 -6.84 -63.11 -86.17
CA MET A 427 -7.95 -63.35 -85.25
C MET A 427 -8.69 -62.05 -84.91
N SER A 428 -7.99 -60.92 -84.80
CA SER A 428 -8.62 -59.60 -84.62
C SER A 428 -9.48 -59.20 -85.83
N ASP A 429 -9.01 -59.44 -87.05
CA ASP A 429 -9.80 -59.21 -88.28
C ASP A 429 -11.09 -60.01 -88.25
N LYS A 430 -11.01 -61.31 -87.93
CA LYS A 430 -12.18 -62.20 -87.82
C LYS A 430 -13.11 -61.84 -86.66
N PHE A 431 -12.60 -61.31 -85.55
CA PHE A 431 -13.45 -60.79 -84.48
C PHE A 431 -14.19 -59.51 -84.88
N ILE A 432 -13.56 -58.61 -85.64
CA ILE A 432 -14.25 -57.42 -86.19
C ILE A 432 -15.25 -57.81 -87.30
N GLU A 433 -14.93 -58.81 -88.13
CA GLU A 433 -15.87 -59.40 -89.11
C GLU A 433 -17.09 -60.03 -88.41
N LEU A 434 -16.88 -60.75 -87.31
CA LEU A 434 -17.96 -61.31 -86.49
C LEU A 434 -18.81 -60.20 -85.83
N LEU A 435 -18.19 -59.15 -85.29
CA LEU A 435 -18.91 -58.00 -84.73
C LEU A 435 -19.79 -57.29 -85.79
N LYS A 436 -19.29 -57.14 -87.03
CA LYS A 436 -20.09 -56.64 -88.17
C LYS A 436 -21.32 -57.50 -88.43
N SER A 437 -21.16 -58.83 -88.42
CA SER A 437 -22.31 -59.74 -88.61
C SER A 437 -23.35 -59.63 -87.48
N GLY A 438 -22.92 -59.29 -86.26
CA GLY A 438 -23.79 -59.06 -85.10
C GLY A 438 -24.66 -57.79 -85.18
N GLU A 439 -24.37 -56.85 -86.08
CA GLU A 439 -25.19 -55.65 -86.29
C GLU A 439 -26.46 -55.93 -87.12
N ALA A 440 -26.56 -57.09 -87.78
CA ALA A 440 -27.75 -57.51 -88.53
C ALA A 440 -28.90 -58.04 -87.63
N LEU A 441 -28.82 -57.85 -86.32
CA LEU A 441 -29.84 -58.27 -85.35
C LEU A 441 -31.03 -57.29 -85.31
N PRO A 442 -32.28 -57.78 -85.15
CA PRO A 442 -33.45 -56.93 -84.89
C PRO A 442 -33.22 -55.98 -83.69
N GLU A 443 -33.74 -54.77 -83.79
CA GLU A 443 -33.38 -53.65 -82.91
C GLU A 443 -33.63 -53.93 -81.41
N GLU A 444 -34.75 -54.58 -81.07
CA GLU A 444 -35.02 -55.07 -79.71
C GLU A 444 -33.92 -56.00 -79.16
N ILE A 445 -33.37 -56.87 -80.00
CA ILE A 445 -32.33 -57.83 -79.62
C ILE A 445 -30.99 -57.09 -79.50
N ALA A 446 -30.72 -56.13 -80.39
CA ALA A 446 -29.53 -55.28 -80.33
C ALA A 446 -29.47 -54.43 -79.05
N GLU A 447 -30.59 -53.85 -78.58
CA GLU A 447 -30.62 -53.15 -77.29
C GLU A 447 -30.45 -54.09 -76.09
N LYS A 448 -31.09 -55.27 -76.12
CA LYS A 448 -30.94 -56.31 -75.09
C LYS A 448 -29.52 -56.91 -75.07
N ALA A 449 -28.79 -56.87 -76.20
CA ALA A 449 -27.38 -57.22 -76.28
C ALA A 449 -26.49 -56.12 -75.69
N LYS A 450 -26.60 -54.87 -76.17
CA LYS A 450 -25.83 -53.70 -75.69
C LYS A 450 -25.97 -53.45 -74.19
N SER A 451 -27.16 -53.70 -73.63
CA SER A 451 -27.40 -53.58 -72.19
C SER A 451 -26.82 -54.75 -71.37
N LYS A 452 -26.75 -55.97 -71.93
CA LYS A 452 -26.02 -57.08 -71.31
C LYS A 452 -24.50 -56.89 -71.39
N GLU A 453 -23.98 -56.45 -72.53
CA GLU A 453 -22.56 -56.15 -72.77
C GLU A 453 -22.01 -55.18 -71.72
N LYS A 454 -22.68 -54.02 -71.52
CA LYS A 454 -22.31 -53.02 -70.49
C LYS A 454 -22.29 -53.58 -69.06
N ASN A 455 -23.02 -54.66 -68.80
CA ASN A 455 -23.12 -55.33 -67.51
C ASN A 455 -22.24 -56.60 -67.42
N PHE A 456 -21.57 -57.01 -68.50
CA PHE A 456 -20.79 -58.24 -68.55
C PHE A 456 -19.33 -57.97 -68.16
N HIS A 457 -18.89 -58.55 -67.05
CA HIS A 457 -17.58 -58.23 -66.48
C HIS A 457 -16.49 -59.19 -66.95
N PHE A 458 -15.67 -58.74 -67.89
CA PHE A 458 -14.40 -59.39 -68.27
C PHE A 458 -13.23 -58.45 -67.91
N ASN A 459 -12.15 -58.99 -67.35
CA ASN A 459 -11.13 -58.17 -66.65
C ASN A 459 -9.77 -58.10 -67.37
N PRO A 460 -9.54 -57.06 -68.17
CA PRO A 460 -8.20 -56.51 -68.43
C PRO A 460 -7.97 -55.21 -67.60
N PRO A 461 -6.75 -54.92 -67.10
CA PRO A 461 -6.62 -54.14 -65.86
C PRO A 461 -6.83 -52.61 -65.95
N LYS A 462 -7.16 -52.05 -67.12
CA LYS A 462 -7.17 -50.60 -67.38
C LYS A 462 -8.27 -50.15 -68.36
N LEU A 463 -9.52 -50.58 -68.14
CA LEU A 463 -10.68 -50.00 -68.82
C LEU A 463 -11.48 -49.10 -67.86
N ASP A 464 -11.64 -47.84 -68.27
CA ASP A 464 -12.46 -46.85 -67.56
C ASP A 464 -13.91 -47.33 -67.45
N ARG A 465 -14.39 -47.49 -66.21
CA ARG A 465 -15.71 -48.07 -65.91
C ARG A 465 -16.83 -47.30 -66.63
N GLY A 466 -17.69 -48.03 -67.36
CA GLY A 466 -18.93 -47.51 -67.93
C GLY A 466 -18.85 -46.94 -69.35
N LYS A 467 -17.65 -46.77 -69.93
CA LYS A 467 -17.51 -46.46 -71.36
C LYS A 467 -17.68 -47.75 -72.18
N PRO A 468 -18.65 -47.86 -73.11
CA PRO A 468 -18.67 -48.98 -74.05
C PRO A 468 -17.49 -48.85 -75.02
N LEU A 469 -16.88 -49.96 -75.43
CA LEU A 469 -15.90 -49.94 -76.51
C LEU A 469 -16.67 -49.81 -77.83
N THR A 470 -16.46 -48.72 -78.56
CA THR A 470 -17.10 -48.55 -79.88
C THR A 470 -16.35 -49.38 -80.94
N ARG A 471 -17.08 -49.93 -81.91
CA ARG A 471 -16.48 -50.68 -83.02
C ARG A 471 -15.52 -49.80 -83.84
N GLU A 472 -15.88 -48.53 -84.05
CA GLU A 472 -15.06 -47.54 -84.76
C GLU A 472 -13.71 -47.30 -84.06
N GLU A 473 -13.67 -47.24 -82.72
CA GLU A 473 -12.41 -47.16 -81.98
C GLU A 473 -11.56 -48.42 -82.13
N LEU A 474 -12.19 -49.60 -82.15
CA LEU A 474 -11.50 -50.88 -82.34
C LEU A 474 -10.94 -51.00 -83.76
N GLU A 475 -11.72 -50.69 -84.79
CA GLU A 475 -11.29 -50.65 -86.20
C GLU A 475 -10.15 -49.65 -86.41
N LYS A 476 -10.22 -48.48 -85.78
CA LYS A 476 -9.16 -47.47 -85.84
C LYS A 476 -7.87 -47.92 -85.13
N LYS A 477 -7.98 -48.53 -83.94
CA LYS A 477 -6.84 -49.12 -83.22
C LYS A 477 -6.22 -50.27 -84.01
N GLN A 478 -7.04 -51.13 -84.59
CA GLN A 478 -6.59 -52.25 -85.43
C GLN A 478 -5.87 -51.75 -86.69
N SER A 479 -6.44 -50.75 -87.39
CA SER A 479 -5.79 -50.14 -88.57
C SER A 479 -4.42 -49.54 -88.22
N GLN A 480 -4.29 -48.93 -87.04
CA GLN A 480 -3.02 -48.41 -86.54
C GLN A 480 -2.01 -49.54 -86.18
N VAL A 481 -2.48 -50.70 -85.73
CA VAL A 481 -1.65 -51.89 -85.51
C VAL A 481 -1.22 -52.51 -86.85
N GLY A 482 -2.14 -52.69 -87.80
CA GLY A 482 -1.84 -53.23 -89.14
C GLY A 482 -0.75 -52.42 -89.86
N PHE A 483 -0.81 -51.09 -89.82
CA PHE A 483 0.24 -50.22 -90.36
C PHE A 483 1.62 -50.43 -89.70
N GLN A 484 1.65 -50.75 -88.39
CA GLN A 484 2.90 -51.09 -87.70
C GLN A 484 3.39 -52.50 -88.06
N VAL A 485 2.50 -53.46 -88.29
CA VAL A 485 2.82 -54.83 -88.71
C VAL A 485 3.38 -54.85 -90.14
N ASP A 486 2.79 -54.08 -91.05
CA ASP A 486 3.29 -53.88 -92.42
C ASP A 486 4.65 -53.15 -92.42
N GLY A 487 4.81 -52.14 -91.56
CA GLY A 487 6.09 -51.45 -91.33
C GLY A 487 7.20 -52.32 -90.70
N MET A 488 6.88 -53.53 -90.25
CA MET A 488 7.84 -54.55 -89.77
C MET A 488 8.07 -55.69 -90.78
N GLU A 489 7.59 -55.51 -92.02
CA GLU A 489 7.65 -56.47 -93.14
C GLU A 489 6.99 -57.82 -92.85
N ILE A 490 5.99 -57.84 -91.95
CA ILE A 490 5.33 -59.07 -91.51
C ILE A 490 4.22 -59.43 -92.51
N ASN A 491 4.55 -60.24 -93.52
CA ASN A 491 3.59 -60.66 -94.58
C ASN A 491 2.32 -61.31 -94.01
N GLN A 492 1.21 -60.56 -94.02
CA GLN A 492 -0.07 -60.97 -93.44
C GLN A 492 -0.83 -61.96 -94.33
N LYS A 493 -0.77 -61.80 -95.66
CA LYS A 493 -1.58 -62.56 -96.63
C LYS A 493 -1.33 -64.07 -96.55
N LEU A 494 -0.06 -64.45 -96.38
CA LEU A 494 0.37 -65.83 -96.22
C LEU A 494 -0.17 -66.52 -94.95
N ALA A 495 -0.65 -65.75 -93.96
CA ALA A 495 -1.30 -66.32 -92.77
C ALA A 495 -2.75 -66.72 -93.06
N ALA A 496 -3.56 -65.83 -93.65
CA ALA A 496 -4.96 -66.10 -93.98
C ALA A 496 -5.09 -67.29 -94.95
N ASP A 497 -4.29 -67.30 -96.02
CA ASP A 497 -4.27 -68.37 -97.04
C ASP A 497 -3.97 -69.76 -96.46
N VAL A 498 -3.29 -69.85 -95.31
CA VAL A 498 -2.98 -71.12 -94.64
C VAL A 498 -4.04 -71.45 -93.60
N LEU A 499 -4.44 -70.48 -92.77
CA LEU A 499 -5.39 -70.70 -91.67
C LEU A 499 -6.79 -71.07 -92.18
N GLU A 500 -7.25 -70.44 -93.27
CA GLU A 500 -8.57 -70.72 -93.87
C GLU A 500 -8.63 -72.05 -94.65
N LYS A 501 -7.47 -72.70 -94.85
CA LYS A 501 -7.36 -74.04 -95.47
C LYS A 501 -7.12 -75.16 -94.44
N ILE A 502 -7.12 -74.86 -93.13
CA ILE A 502 -7.11 -75.88 -92.08
C ILE A 502 -8.55 -76.37 -91.88
N PRO A 503 -8.86 -77.67 -92.12
CA PRO A 503 -10.21 -78.17 -91.97
C PRO A 503 -10.62 -78.19 -90.49
N LEU A 504 -11.82 -77.66 -90.22
CA LEU A 504 -12.36 -77.50 -88.87
C LEU A 504 -12.80 -78.83 -88.24
N ASN A 505 -13.12 -79.82 -89.06
CA ASN A 505 -13.43 -81.19 -88.65
C ASN A 505 -12.31 -82.14 -89.08
N ARG A 506 -12.01 -83.16 -88.26
CA ARG A 506 -10.94 -84.14 -88.55
C ARG A 506 -11.18 -84.95 -89.82
N ASP A 507 -12.43 -85.15 -90.20
CA ASP A 507 -12.83 -86.02 -91.31
C ASP A 507 -12.67 -85.36 -92.69
N GLU A 508 -12.38 -84.05 -92.73
CA GLU A 508 -12.11 -83.27 -93.95
C GLU A 508 -10.59 -82.98 -94.14
N ALA A 509 -9.73 -83.56 -93.29
CA ALA A 509 -8.29 -83.48 -93.46
C ALA A 509 -7.83 -84.31 -94.68
N PRO A 510 -7.14 -83.72 -95.68
CA PRO A 510 -6.50 -84.51 -96.72
C PRO A 510 -5.46 -85.41 -96.06
N ALA A 511 -5.60 -86.73 -96.24
CA ALA A 511 -4.73 -87.70 -95.59
C ALA A 511 -3.24 -87.40 -95.89
N PRO A 512 -2.36 -87.39 -94.88
CA PRO A 512 -0.97 -87.03 -95.08
C PRO A 512 -0.31 -88.02 -96.03
N GLN A 513 0.10 -87.53 -97.20
CA GLN A 513 0.94 -88.30 -98.11
C GLN A 513 2.32 -88.44 -97.46
N ILE A 514 2.53 -89.58 -96.80
CA ILE A 514 3.84 -89.98 -96.31
C ILE A 514 4.71 -90.24 -97.54
N ALA A 515 5.53 -89.26 -97.89
CA ALA A 515 6.55 -89.42 -98.91
C ALA A 515 7.58 -90.43 -98.40
N ALA A 516 7.50 -91.66 -98.91
CA ALA A 516 8.49 -92.70 -98.64
C ALA A 516 9.84 -92.24 -99.19
N THR A 517 10.71 -91.80 -98.30
CA THR A 517 12.13 -91.58 -98.59
C THR A 517 12.81 -92.93 -98.43
N GLU A 518 13.14 -93.57 -99.55
CA GLU A 518 13.83 -94.85 -99.54
C GLU A 518 15.23 -94.69 -98.93
N GLU A 519 15.48 -95.45 -97.86
CA GLU A 519 16.75 -95.46 -97.14
C GLU A 519 17.79 -96.23 -97.95
N LYS A 520 18.54 -95.50 -98.79
CA LYS A 520 19.76 -96.05 -99.41
C LYS A 520 20.92 -95.99 -98.42
N ALA A 521 21.23 -97.13 -97.82
CA ALA A 521 22.56 -97.38 -97.31
C ALA A 521 23.50 -97.69 -98.48
N ASP A 522 24.55 -96.89 -98.64
CA ASP A 522 25.73 -97.25 -99.43
C ASP A 522 26.86 -97.54 -98.42
N GLU A 523 27.26 -98.81 -98.31
CA GLU A 523 28.40 -99.24 -97.50
C GLU A 523 29.70 -98.92 -98.25
N ALA A 524 30.66 -98.28 -97.57
CA ALA A 524 31.93 -97.85 -98.16
C ALA A 524 33.10 -98.67 -97.61
N GLU A 525 33.42 -99.80 -98.25
CA GLU A 525 34.69 -100.51 -98.05
C GLU A 525 35.53 -100.57 -99.35
N ASP A 526 36.73 -100.00 -99.21
CA ASP A 526 38.03 -100.45 -99.73
C ASP A 526 38.50 -100.18 -101.18
N SER A 527 39.82 -99.98 -101.26
CA SER A 527 40.75 -100.06 -102.39
C SER A 527 40.74 -98.97 -103.49
N ALA A 528 41.92 -98.32 -103.62
CA ALA A 528 42.79 -98.27 -104.82
C ALA A 528 42.23 -97.77 -106.18
N ASP A 529 42.97 -97.07 -107.06
CA ASP A 529 44.31 -96.43 -107.02
C ASP A 529 44.44 -95.47 -108.24
N GLU A 530 45.64 -94.94 -108.50
CA GLU A 530 46.15 -94.49 -109.82
C GLU A 530 45.42 -93.35 -110.60
N ASP A 531 46.02 -92.15 -110.47
CA ASP A 531 46.63 -91.35 -111.58
C ASP A 531 45.84 -90.65 -112.73
N ALA A 532 46.43 -89.49 -113.08
CA ALA A 532 46.52 -88.86 -114.41
C ALA A 532 45.26 -88.29 -115.12
N SER A 533 45.03 -86.97 -114.95
CA SER A 533 45.27 -85.95 -116.01
C SER A 533 45.23 -84.52 -115.48
#